data_AF-A0A2M9Z7K8-F1
#
_entry.id   AF-A0A2M9Z7K8-F1
#
_cell.length_a   1.000
_cell.length_b   1.000
_cell.length_c   1.000
_cell.angle_alpha   90.00
_cell.angle_beta   90.00
_cell.angle_gamma   90.00
#
_symmetry.space_group_name_H-M   'P 1'
#
loop_
_entity.id
_entity.type
_entity.pdbx_description
1 polymer ?
#
loop_
_entity_poly.entity_id
_entity_poly.type
_entity_poly.pdbx_seq_one_letter_code
_entity_poly.pdbx_strand_id
1 'polypeptide(L)'
;MDLSDDSSLPTKLEFAEAFRTAFREFFGDEKELHYELYELKSEESGPKGNWATFTIRNPLGGRSLVFRFDPSTDSFYAMLKVQVIPGEEDWSLDSFFEERRFASADSWDVRRAAGEWMFHSLARHYLGTIFSHCPRILEPDYKLEI
;
A
#
# COMPACT_ATOMS: atom_id res chain seq x y z
N MET A 1 23.03 -5.77 25.21
CA MET A 1 22.06 -5.62 24.11
C MET A 1 21.07 -6.74 24.28
N ASP A 2 19.92 -6.46 24.90
CA ASP A 2 18.83 -7.43 24.92
C ASP A 2 18.09 -7.31 23.59
N LEU A 3 18.17 -8.37 22.79
CA LEU A 3 17.30 -8.63 21.64
C LEU A 3 15.93 -9.06 22.18
N SER A 4 15.27 -8.18 22.94
CA SER A 4 13.89 -8.42 23.38
C SER A 4 12.98 -8.33 22.16
N ASP A 5 12.75 -9.50 21.56
CA ASP A 5 11.59 -9.92 20.78
C ASP A 5 10.65 -8.76 20.39
N ASP A 6 10.84 -8.17 19.20
CA ASP A 6 9.88 -7.21 18.65
C ASP A 6 8.60 -7.97 18.32
N SER A 7 7.70 -8.06 19.30
CA SER A 7 6.38 -8.71 19.18
C SER A 7 5.54 -8.23 17.98
N SER A 8 5.90 -7.10 17.36
CA SER A 8 5.24 -6.57 16.16
C SER A 8 5.87 -7.03 14.84
N LEU A 9 7.07 -7.62 14.84
CA LEU A 9 7.76 -8.09 13.64
C LEU A 9 6.93 -9.09 12.82
N PRO A 10 6.23 -10.09 13.43
CA PRO A 10 5.35 -10.98 12.68
C PRO A 10 4.25 -10.24 11.93
N THR A 11 3.58 -9.29 12.59
CA THR A 11 2.54 -8.44 11.98
C THR A 11 3.09 -7.60 10.83
N LYS A 12 4.28 -7.02 10.98
CA LYS A 12 4.93 -6.22 9.92
C LYS A 12 5.28 -7.09 8.69
N LEU A 13 5.68 -8.35 8.89
CA LEU A 13 5.96 -9.29 7.80
C LEU A 13 4.67 -9.73 7.10
N GLU A 14 3.65 -10.11 7.87
CA GLU A 14 2.33 -10.49 7.36
C GLU A 14 1.71 -9.37 6.52
N PHE A 15 1.82 -8.13 6.99
CA PHE A 15 1.39 -6.94 6.25
C PHE A 15 2.02 -6.88 4.85
N ALA A 16 3.35 -6.91 4.77
CA ALA A 16 4.04 -6.78 3.49
C ALA A 16 3.80 -7.98 2.57
N GLU A 17 3.72 -9.18 3.12
CA GLU A 17 3.43 -10.41 2.37
C GLU A 17 2.02 -10.39 1.77
N ALA A 18 1.03 -9.92 2.53
CA ALA A 18 -0.34 -9.77 2.07
C ALA A 18 -0.43 -8.81 0.86
N PHE A 19 0.20 -7.64 0.94
CA PHE A 19 0.22 -6.66 -0.14
C PHE A 19 1.01 -7.15 -1.37
N ARG A 20 2.15 -7.81 -1.17
CA ARG A 20 2.93 -8.40 -2.27
C ARG A 20 2.15 -9.51 -2.98
N THR A 21 1.47 -10.37 -2.22
CA THR A 21 0.67 -11.47 -2.77
C THR A 21 -0.52 -10.94 -3.56
N ALA A 22 -1.28 -10.00 -2.99
CA ALA A 22 -2.41 -9.39 -3.69
C ALA A 22 -1.95 -8.60 -4.92
N PHE A 23 -0.79 -7.93 -4.87
CA PHE A 23 -0.24 -7.27 -6.05
C PHE A 23 -0.02 -8.25 -7.20
N ARG A 24 0.62 -9.39 -6.93
CA ARG A 24 0.84 -10.43 -7.96
C ARG A 24 -0.47 -11.03 -8.48
N GLU A 25 -1.48 -11.17 -7.61
CA GLU A 25 -2.81 -11.65 -7.98
C GLU A 25 -3.48 -10.74 -9.04
N PHE A 26 -3.38 -9.42 -8.90
CA PHE A 26 -4.06 -8.47 -9.80
C PHE A 26 -3.18 -7.94 -10.94
N PHE A 27 -1.88 -7.75 -10.72
CA PHE A 27 -0.98 -7.06 -11.66
C PHE A 27 0.10 -7.97 -12.25
N GLY A 28 0.21 -9.23 -11.81
CA GLY A 28 1.22 -10.16 -12.29
C GLY A 28 2.61 -9.92 -11.70
N ASP A 29 3.65 -10.41 -12.39
CA ASP A 29 5.02 -10.34 -11.89
C ASP A 29 5.63 -8.93 -12.05
N GLU A 30 6.21 -8.44 -10.95
CA GLU A 30 6.79 -7.10 -10.79
C GLU A 30 7.78 -6.73 -11.91
N LYS A 31 8.55 -7.74 -12.36
CA LYS A 31 9.61 -7.61 -13.37
C LYS A 31 9.08 -7.50 -14.80
N GLU A 32 7.90 -8.03 -15.08
CA GLU A 32 7.31 -7.98 -16.42
C GLU A 32 6.80 -6.57 -16.77
N LEU A 33 6.47 -5.78 -15.75
CA LEU A 33 5.85 -4.45 -15.89
C LEU A 33 6.71 -3.31 -15.33
N HIS A 34 7.98 -3.58 -14.99
CA HIS A 34 8.93 -2.61 -14.43
C HIS A 34 8.43 -1.89 -13.16
N TYR A 35 7.60 -2.56 -12.35
CA TYR A 35 7.21 -2.03 -11.05
C TYR A 35 8.31 -2.27 -10.03
N GLU A 36 8.53 -1.28 -9.17
CA GLU A 36 9.35 -1.40 -7.98
C GLU A 36 8.46 -1.56 -6.76
N LEU A 37 8.59 -2.69 -6.06
CA LEU A 37 7.95 -2.94 -4.78
C LEU A 37 8.98 -2.81 -3.66
N TYR A 38 8.71 -1.97 -2.67
CA TYR A 38 9.60 -1.81 -1.53
C TYR A 38 8.84 -1.70 -0.22
N GLU A 39 9.55 -2.06 0.83
CA GLU A 39 9.05 -2.24 2.18
C GLU A 39 9.95 -1.46 3.12
N LEU A 40 9.36 -0.54 3.87
CA LEU A 40 10.04 0.22 4.91
C LEU A 40 9.41 -0.13 6.24
N LYS A 41 10.24 -0.51 7.20
CA LYS A 41 9.84 -0.76 8.58
C LYS A 41 10.66 0.15 9.46
N SER A 42 10.06 0.63 10.54
CA SER A 42 10.87 1.30 11.55
C SER A 42 11.70 0.27 12.32
N GLU A 43 12.99 0.59 12.48
CA GLU A 43 13.99 -0.14 13.27
C GLU A 43 14.02 0.35 14.72
N GLU A 44 13.28 1.42 15.06
CA GLU A 44 13.29 2.00 16.39
C GLU A 44 12.45 1.17 17.37
N SER A 45 13.03 0.80 18.50
CA SER A 45 12.30 0.21 19.62
C SER A 45 11.48 1.28 20.36
N GLY A 46 10.17 1.05 20.54
CA GLY A 46 9.28 1.91 21.34
C GLY A 46 8.02 2.37 20.61
N PRO A 47 7.15 3.19 21.24
CA PRO A 47 5.84 3.58 20.69
C PRO A 47 5.91 4.41 19.40
N LYS A 48 7.08 4.93 19.01
CA LYS A 48 7.28 5.69 17.77
C LYS A 48 7.82 4.86 16.60
N GLY A 49 8.20 3.60 16.84
CA GLY A 49 8.99 2.81 15.91
C GLY A 49 8.36 1.50 15.41
N ASN A 50 7.04 1.35 15.54
CA ASN A 50 6.39 0.09 15.21
C ASN A 50 5.61 0.05 13.90
N TRP A 51 5.80 1.01 12.98
CA TRP A 51 5.07 1.02 11.71
C TRP A 51 5.75 0.19 10.60
N ALA A 52 4.93 -0.24 9.63
CA ALA A 52 5.36 -0.83 8.36
C ALA A 52 4.71 -0.09 7.19
N THR A 53 5.46 0.09 6.11
CA THR A 53 5.00 0.71 4.87
C THR A 53 5.36 -0.19 3.70
N PHE A 54 4.40 -0.40 2.81
CA PHE A 54 4.56 -1.09 1.53
C PHE A 54 4.27 -0.11 0.42
N THR A 55 5.19 0.01 -0.54
CA THR A 55 5.05 0.94 -1.66
C THR A 55 5.19 0.24 -2.99
N ILE A 56 4.33 0.63 -3.93
CA ILE A 56 4.34 0.20 -5.32
C ILE A 56 4.59 1.45 -6.16
N ARG A 57 5.63 1.45 -6.99
CA ARG A 57 5.85 2.56 -7.92
C ARG A 57 6.28 2.07 -9.30
N ASN A 58 6.02 2.90 -10.29
CA ASN A 58 6.68 2.82 -11.59
C ASN A 58 7.80 3.86 -11.62
N PRO A 59 9.08 3.50 -11.85
CA PRO A 59 10.19 4.46 -11.87
C PRO A 59 10.05 5.55 -12.94
N LEU A 60 9.27 5.28 -13.99
CA LEU A 60 8.97 6.22 -15.09
C LEU A 60 7.63 6.94 -14.88
N GLY A 61 6.95 6.68 -13.77
CA GLY A 61 5.75 7.39 -13.35
C GLY A 61 6.04 8.32 -12.17
N GLY A 62 5.40 9.49 -12.17
CA GLY A 62 5.37 10.40 -11.03
C GLY A 62 4.36 9.98 -9.97
N ARG A 63 3.96 8.70 -9.91
CA ARG A 63 2.88 8.20 -9.05
C ARG A 63 3.32 6.95 -8.30
N SER A 64 2.98 6.86 -7.03
CA SER A 64 3.19 5.65 -6.22
C SER A 64 2.00 5.37 -5.30
N LEU A 65 1.73 4.09 -5.08
CA LEU A 65 0.74 3.63 -4.10
C LEU A 65 1.48 3.29 -2.81
N VAL A 66 1.08 3.90 -1.71
CA VAL A 66 1.69 3.72 -0.39
C VAL A 66 0.65 3.22 0.59
N PHE A 67 0.93 2.07 1.17
CA PHE A 67 0.13 1.48 2.23
C PHE A 67 0.95 1.45 3.51
N ARG A 68 0.40 1.98 4.60
CA ARG A 68 1.08 2.04 5.89
C ARG A 68 0.19 1.50 6.99
N PHE A 69 0.78 0.69 7.85
CA PHE A 69 0.14 0.21 9.06
C PHE A 69 0.98 0.62 10.29
N ASP A 70 0.30 1.17 11.29
CA ASP A 70 0.87 1.47 12.59
C ASP A 70 0.11 0.69 13.69
N PRO A 71 0.68 -0.39 14.23
CA PRO A 71 0.06 -1.20 15.27
C PRO A 71 -0.06 -0.46 16.60
N SER A 72 0.75 0.59 16.84
CA SER A 72 0.70 1.32 18.12
C SER A 72 -0.60 2.13 18.27
N THR A 73 -1.16 2.57 17.14
CA THR A 73 -2.41 3.32 17.07
C THR A 73 -3.52 2.53 16.39
N ASP A 74 -3.25 1.30 15.96
CA ASP A 74 -4.12 0.49 15.10
C ASP A 74 -4.59 1.25 13.83
N SER A 75 -3.69 2.09 13.30
CA SER A 75 -3.98 2.95 12.16
C SER A 75 -3.52 2.31 10.87
N PHE A 76 -4.35 2.42 9.83
CA PHE A 76 -3.99 2.04 8.47
C PHE A 76 -4.20 3.24 7.54
N TYR A 77 -3.28 3.43 6.61
CA TYR A 77 -3.30 4.51 5.63
C TYR A 77 -3.05 3.94 4.24
N ALA A 78 -3.85 4.37 3.26
CA ALA A 78 -3.69 4.04 1.85
C ALA A 78 -3.66 5.35 1.05
N MET A 79 -2.53 5.63 0.41
CA MET A 79 -2.27 6.90 -0.25
C MET A 79 -1.81 6.69 -1.69
N LEU A 80 -2.26 7.57 -2.58
CA LEU A 80 -1.64 7.82 -3.87
C LEU A 80 -0.72 9.03 -3.71
N LYS A 81 0.59 8.82 -3.81
CA LYS A 81 1.54 9.93 -3.89
C LYS A 81 1.69 10.36 -5.33
N VAL A 82 1.58 11.66 -5.58
CA VAL A 82 1.73 12.26 -6.90
C VAL A 82 2.84 13.30 -6.86
N GLN A 83 3.87 13.10 -7.69
CA GLN A 83 4.94 14.06 -7.89
C GLN A 83 4.40 15.27 -8.65
N VAL A 84 4.50 16.45 -8.03
CA VAL A 84 4.14 17.74 -8.63
C VAL A 84 5.38 18.65 -8.72
N ILE A 85 5.35 19.70 -9.53
CA ILE A 85 6.46 20.66 -9.60
C ILE A 85 5.97 22.04 -9.14
N PRO A 86 6.47 22.56 -7.98
CA PRO A 86 7.34 21.91 -7.01
C PRO A 86 6.58 21.08 -5.95
N GLY A 87 7.03 19.85 -5.65
CA GLY A 87 6.64 19.10 -4.45
C GLY A 87 6.07 17.70 -4.68
N GLU A 88 5.42 17.17 -3.66
CA GLU A 88 4.70 15.90 -3.69
C GLU A 88 3.34 16.11 -3.01
N GLU A 89 2.29 15.56 -3.60
CA GLU A 89 0.96 15.54 -3.01
C GLU A 89 0.58 14.13 -2.57
N ASP A 90 -0.02 14.03 -1.38
CA ASP A 90 -0.48 12.79 -0.80
C ASP A 90 -2.01 12.75 -0.84
N TRP A 91 -2.57 11.91 -1.70
CA TRP A 91 -4.02 11.78 -1.88
C TRP A 91 -4.53 10.51 -1.19
N SER A 92 -5.56 10.64 -0.35
CA SER A 92 -6.21 9.50 0.31
C SER A 92 -6.93 8.62 -0.72
N LEU A 93 -6.59 7.33 -0.78
CA LEU A 93 -7.29 6.38 -1.64
C LEU A 93 -8.73 6.13 -1.18
N ASP A 94 -8.98 6.18 0.11
CA ASP A 94 -10.35 6.04 0.66
C ASP A 94 -11.24 7.17 0.15
N SER A 95 -10.79 8.42 0.31
CA SER A 95 -11.54 9.59 -0.16
C SER A 95 -11.71 9.56 -1.68
N PHE A 96 -10.67 9.19 -2.41
CA PHE A 96 -10.73 9.07 -3.87
C PHE A 96 -11.75 8.01 -4.32
N PHE A 97 -11.78 6.84 -3.67
CA PHE A 97 -12.72 5.77 -4.01
C PHE A 97 -14.16 6.13 -3.63
N GLU A 98 -14.36 6.79 -2.51
CA GLU A 98 -15.67 7.25 -2.07
C GLU A 98 -16.25 8.30 -3.03
N GLU A 99 -15.48 9.35 -3.34
CA GLU A 99 -15.89 10.43 -4.26
C GLU A 99 -16.26 9.89 -5.65
N ARG A 100 -15.53 8.87 -6.11
CA ARG A 100 -15.74 8.24 -7.41
C ARG A 100 -16.71 7.06 -7.39
N ARG A 101 -17.18 6.65 -6.20
CA ARG A 101 -18.03 5.47 -5.98
C ARG A 101 -17.42 4.18 -6.56
N PHE A 102 -16.11 4.04 -6.45
CA PHE A 102 -15.38 2.85 -6.91
C PHE A 102 -15.50 1.67 -5.95
N ALA A 103 -15.77 1.94 -4.67
CA ALA A 103 -15.90 0.91 -3.65
C ALA A 103 -17.30 0.91 -3.03
N SER A 104 -17.83 -0.30 -2.79
CA SER A 104 -19.11 -0.50 -2.10
C SER A 104 -18.98 -0.57 -0.57
N ALA A 105 -17.75 -0.69 -0.07
CA ALA A 105 -17.41 -0.75 1.34
C ALA A 105 -16.16 0.11 1.55
N ASP A 106 -16.09 0.83 2.67
CA ASP A 106 -14.89 1.57 3.02
C ASP A 106 -13.84 0.67 3.70
N SER A 107 -12.65 1.22 3.93
CA SER A 107 -11.54 0.50 4.54
C SER A 107 -11.83 0.03 5.96
N TRP A 108 -12.72 0.73 6.68
CA TRP A 108 -13.09 0.39 8.04
C TRP A 108 -14.08 -0.79 8.10
N ASP A 109 -15.05 -0.81 7.19
CA ASP A 109 -15.97 -1.94 6.99
C ASP A 109 -15.20 -3.20 6.61
N VAL A 110 -14.23 -3.08 5.70
CA VAL A 110 -13.35 -4.20 5.29
C VAL A 110 -12.58 -4.74 6.50
N ARG A 111 -11.95 -3.87 7.30
CA ARG A 111 -11.20 -4.29 8.50
C ARG A 111 -12.09 -5.01 9.51
N ARG A 112 -13.29 -4.50 9.75
CA ARG A 112 -14.25 -5.11 10.69
C ARG A 112 -14.67 -6.52 10.25
N ALA A 113 -14.84 -6.73 8.95
CA ALA A 113 -15.27 -8.02 8.41
C ALA A 113 -14.14 -9.05 8.26
N ALA A 114 -12.88 -8.61 8.26
CA ALA A 114 -11.76 -9.43 7.84
C ALA A 114 -11.26 -10.46 8.89
N GLY A 115 -11.52 -10.23 10.18
CA GLY A 115 -11.03 -11.09 11.26
C GLY A 115 -9.51 -11.29 11.20
N GLU A 116 -9.06 -12.55 11.20
CA GLU A 116 -7.63 -12.92 11.13
C GLU A 116 -6.98 -12.57 9.78
N TRP A 117 -7.77 -12.31 8.72
CA TRP A 117 -7.27 -12.06 7.37
C TRP A 117 -7.25 -10.57 7.03
N MET A 118 -7.00 -9.72 8.03
CA MET A 118 -7.11 -8.26 7.93
C MET A 118 -6.28 -7.70 6.77
N PHE A 119 -4.98 -7.99 6.72
CA PHE A 119 -4.12 -7.40 5.69
C PHE A 119 -4.40 -7.93 4.29
N HIS A 120 -4.75 -9.21 4.15
CA HIS A 120 -5.15 -9.76 2.85
C HIS A 120 -6.45 -9.13 2.35
N SER A 121 -7.41 -8.90 3.25
CA SER A 121 -8.69 -8.26 2.90
C SER A 121 -8.50 -6.81 2.49
N LEU A 122 -7.68 -6.05 3.23
CA LEU A 122 -7.29 -4.69 2.87
C LEU A 122 -6.55 -4.65 1.53
N ALA A 123 -5.53 -5.48 1.36
CA ALA A 123 -4.74 -5.52 0.13
C ALA A 123 -5.61 -5.82 -1.09
N ARG A 124 -6.50 -6.82 -1.00
CA ARG A 124 -7.45 -7.14 -2.07
C ARG A 124 -8.46 -6.04 -2.32
N HIS A 125 -8.95 -5.40 -1.26
CA HIS A 125 -9.85 -4.26 -1.40
C HIS A 125 -9.21 -3.14 -2.22
N TYR A 126 -8.03 -2.66 -1.84
CA TYR A 126 -7.39 -1.56 -2.56
C TYR A 126 -6.91 -1.96 -3.95
N LEU A 127 -6.12 -3.04 -4.05
CA LEU A 127 -5.51 -3.44 -5.31
C LEU A 127 -6.55 -3.95 -6.30
N GLY A 128 -7.61 -4.64 -5.83
CA GLY A 128 -8.73 -5.05 -6.66
C GLY A 128 -9.58 -3.86 -7.15
N THR A 129 -9.82 -2.86 -6.28
CA THR A 129 -10.53 -1.64 -6.68
C THR A 129 -9.72 -0.87 -7.74
N ILE A 130 -8.41 -0.72 -7.54
CA ILE A 130 -7.51 -0.09 -8.51
C ILE A 130 -7.50 -0.85 -9.81
N PHE A 131 -7.32 -2.17 -9.76
CA PHE A 131 -7.30 -3.01 -10.96
C PHE A 131 -8.61 -2.86 -11.77
N SER A 132 -9.74 -2.83 -11.09
CA SER A 132 -11.06 -2.77 -11.73
C SER A 132 -11.39 -1.39 -12.31
N HIS A 133 -11.01 -0.31 -11.63
CA HIS A 133 -11.48 1.04 -11.96
C HIS A 133 -10.39 1.99 -12.45
N CYS A 134 -9.14 1.75 -12.08
CA CYS A 134 -7.99 2.61 -12.36
C CYS A 134 -6.72 1.81 -12.71
N PRO A 135 -6.76 0.83 -13.65
CA PRO A 135 -5.62 -0.05 -13.91
C PRO A 135 -4.37 0.71 -14.39
N ARG A 136 -4.55 1.93 -14.91
CA ARG A 136 -3.50 2.79 -15.44
C ARG A 136 -2.92 3.77 -14.40
N ILE A 137 -3.31 3.66 -13.13
CA ILE A 137 -2.93 4.63 -12.08
C ILE A 137 -1.41 4.71 -11.84
N LEU A 138 -0.68 3.65 -12.19
CA LEU A 138 0.78 3.58 -12.10
C LEU A 138 1.47 3.50 -13.48
N GLU A 139 0.77 3.81 -14.57
CA GLU A 139 1.43 3.87 -15.87
C GLU A 139 2.43 5.04 -15.94
N PRO A 140 3.51 4.90 -16.73
CA PRO A 140 4.46 5.98 -16.98
C PRO A 140 3.76 7.26 -17.46
N ASP A 141 4.22 8.41 -16.99
CA ASP A 141 3.71 9.70 -17.48
C ASP A 141 4.24 10.02 -18.89
N TYR A 142 5.37 9.40 -19.26
CA TYR A 142 6.02 9.57 -20.55
C TYR A 142 6.40 8.21 -21.13
N LYS A 143 6.18 8.06 -22.44
CA LYS A 143 6.79 6.96 -23.21
C LYS A 143 8.19 7.41 -23.59
N LEU A 144 9.20 6.65 -23.18
CA LEU A 144 10.54 6.81 -23.74
C LEU A 144 10.47 6.32 -25.19
N GLU A 145 10.58 7.23 -26.15
CA GLU A 145 10.86 6.84 -27.54
C GLU A 145 12.28 6.27 -27.56
N ILE A 146 12.40 5.00 -27.96
CA ILE A 146 13.68 4.29 -28.15
C ILE A 146 14.05 4.40 -29.63
#